data_AF-A0A7S1Y730-F1
#
_entry.id   AF-A0A7S1Y730-F1
#
_cell.length_a   1.000
_cell.length_b   1.000
_cell.length_c   1.000
_cell.angle_alpha   90.00
_cell.angle_beta   90.00
_cell.angle_gamma   90.00
#
_symmetry.space_group_name_H-M   'P 1'
#
loop_
_entity.id
_entity.type
_entity.pdbx_description
1 polymer ?
#
loop_
_entity_poly.entity_id
_entity_poly.type
_entity_poly.pdbx_seq_one_letter_code
_entity_poly.pdbx_strand_id
1 'polypeptide(L)'
;MLTPEWIDLIRSLRNNGIAITAVAAADRNSTTTTTTTTHVAVHVRRGDISPCKYFRRYYPNSFYLDLIDAAILANDPNATITIYTEDEAYESVQDFLDRGYRVVCGGNVHQVWAEMDTQYDVLITSASTFSCL
;
A
#
# COMPACT_ATOMS: atom_id res chain seq x y z
N MET A 1 16.04 6.10 -3.82
CA MET A 1 16.89 4.92 -3.53
C MET A 1 16.45 4.35 -2.19
N LEU A 2 16.07 3.07 -2.12
CA LEU A 2 15.63 2.45 -0.86
C LEU A 2 16.79 2.37 0.13
N THR A 3 16.58 2.79 1.38
CA THR A 3 17.62 2.68 2.41
C THR A 3 17.80 1.21 2.83
N PRO A 4 18.93 0.82 3.44
CA PRO A 4 19.10 -0.52 4.01
C PRO A 4 17.98 -0.90 5.00
N GLU A 5 17.49 0.08 5.78
CA GLU A 5 16.38 -0.10 6.73
C GLU A 5 15.08 -0.49 6.01
N TRP A 6 14.80 0.14 4.86
CA TRP A 6 13.68 -0.22 4.00
C TRP A 6 13.77 -1.67 3.50
N ILE A 7 14.98 -2.12 3.12
CA ILE A 7 15.20 -3.48 2.61
C ILE A 7 14.93 -4.53 3.72
N ASP A 8 15.40 -4.28 4.94
CA ASP A 8 15.20 -5.21 6.05
C ASP A 8 13.74 -5.25 6.52
N LEU A 9 13.05 -4.10 6.51
CA LEU A 9 11.61 -4.04 6.75
C LEU A 9 10.83 -4.84 5.71
N ILE A 10 11.10 -4.64 4.41
CA ILE A 10 10.46 -5.40 3.33
C ILE A 10 10.69 -6.91 3.48
N ARG A 11 11.90 -7.33 3.87
CA ARG A 11 12.22 -8.74 4.13
C ARG A 11 11.43 -9.30 5.32
N SER A 12 11.37 -8.57 6.43
CA SER A 12 10.59 -8.96 7.61
C SER A 12 9.11 -9.14 7.28
N LEU A 13 8.54 -8.21 6.51
CA LEU A 13 7.14 -8.24 6.11
C LEU A 13 6.86 -9.39 5.12
N ARG A 14 7.79 -9.66 4.19
CA ARG A 14 7.70 -10.82 3.28
C ARG A 14 7.68 -12.14 4.04
N ASN A 15 8.49 -12.29 5.09
CA ASN A 15 8.50 -13.49 5.93
C ASN A 15 7.18 -13.69 6.69
N ASN A 16 6.42 -12.62 6.90
CA ASN A 16 5.08 -12.64 7.51
C ASN A 16 3.94 -12.76 6.49
N GLY A 17 4.23 -13.04 5.22
CA GLY A 17 3.22 -13.22 4.18
C GLY A 17 2.64 -11.91 3.63
N ILE A 18 3.33 -10.78 3.82
CA ILE A 18 2.95 -9.46 3.30
C ILE A 18 3.87 -9.14 2.12
N ALA A 19 3.30 -8.87 0.94
CA ALA A 19 4.09 -8.52 -0.24
C ALA A 19 4.17 -7.00 -0.36
N ILE A 20 5.20 -6.42 0.25
CA ILE A 20 5.55 -5.04 -0.08
C ILE A 20 6.42 -5.06 -1.32
N THR A 21 5.92 -4.43 -2.37
CA THR A 21 6.69 -4.16 -3.59
C THR A 21 6.97 -2.67 -3.61
N ALA A 22 8.13 -2.29 -3.08
CA ALA A 22 8.66 -0.96 -3.34
C ALA A 22 9.19 -0.94 -4.77
N VAL A 23 8.42 -0.34 -5.69
CA VAL A 23 8.88 -0.11 -7.05
C VAL A 23 9.80 1.11 -6.98
N ALA A 24 11.11 0.92 -6.99
CA ALA A 24 11.99 2.08 -7.06
C ALA A 24 11.63 2.86 -8.33
N ALA A 25 11.08 4.07 -8.16
CA ALA A 25 10.68 4.93 -9.26
C ALA A 25 11.81 4.96 -10.28
N ALA A 26 11.58 4.36 -11.45
CA ALA A 26 12.58 4.28 -12.50
C ALA A 26 13.04 5.70 -12.80
N ASP A 27 14.35 5.90 -12.75
CA ASP A 27 15.09 7.16 -12.83
C ASP A 27 14.40 8.17 -13.77
N ARG A 28 13.49 8.99 -13.21
CA ARG A 28 12.88 10.09 -13.96
C ARG A 28 13.94 11.18 -14.01
N ASN A 29 14.84 11.09 -14.99
CA ASN A 29 15.90 12.05 -15.33
C ASN A 29 15.51 13.51 -15.03
N SER A 30 15.76 13.99 -13.81
CA SER A 30 15.51 15.39 -13.47
C SER A 30 16.43 15.84 -12.35
N THR A 31 17.52 16.44 -12.80
CA THR A 31 18.41 17.33 -12.06
C THR A 31 17.64 18.58 -11.61
N THR A 32 16.72 18.45 -10.66
CA THR A 32 16.12 19.59 -9.95
C THR A 32 15.77 19.15 -8.52
N THR A 33 16.35 19.81 -7.53
CA THR A 33 16.14 19.62 -6.08
C THR A 33 14.77 20.12 -5.60
N THR A 34 13.71 19.79 -6.34
CA THR A 34 12.35 19.86 -5.80
C THR A 34 12.11 18.61 -4.97
N THR A 35 11.73 18.79 -3.71
CA THR A 35 11.35 17.69 -2.81
C THR A 35 10.12 17.01 -3.40
N THR A 36 10.33 15.97 -4.20
CA THR A 36 9.26 15.20 -4.81
C THR A 36 8.55 14.46 -3.70
N THR A 37 7.27 14.78 -3.49
CA THR A 37 6.39 14.06 -2.58
C THR A 37 6.28 12.61 -3.03
N THR A 38 6.51 11.65 -2.12
CA THR A 38 6.30 10.22 -2.43
C THR A 38 4.81 9.94 -2.58
N HIS A 39 4.43 9.24 -3.65
CA HIS A 39 3.07 8.75 -3.86
C HIS A 39 2.99 7.26 -3.52
N VAL A 40 2.11 6.89 -2.57
CA VAL A 40 1.97 5.50 -2.10
C VAL A 40 0.57 4.97 -2.38
N ALA A 41 0.50 3.82 -3.04
CA ALA A 41 -0.72 3.04 -3.20
C ALA A 41 -0.74 1.89 -2.20
N VAL A 42 -1.88 1.72 -1.54
CA VAL A 42 -2.12 0.60 -0.61
C VAL A 42 -3.34 -0.17 -1.08
N HIS A 43 -3.16 -1.42 -1.46
CA HIS A 43 -4.26 -2.31 -1.81
C HIS A 43 -4.69 -3.11 -0.57
N VAL A 44 -5.89 -2.80 -0.08
CA VAL A 44 -6.55 -3.47 1.04
C VAL A 44 -7.57 -4.44 0.47
N ARG A 45 -7.20 -5.72 0.37
CA ARG A 45 -8.08 -6.76 -0.15
C ARG A 45 -9.24 -7.01 0.81
N ARG A 46 -10.46 -6.97 0.28
CA ARG A 46 -11.73 -7.20 0.98
C ARG A 46 -12.64 -8.06 0.10
N GLY A 47 -13.96 -8.06 0.31
CA GLY A 47 -14.91 -8.87 -0.47
C GLY A 47 -14.82 -10.38 -0.18
N ASP A 48 -13.96 -11.10 -0.92
CA ASP A 48 -13.86 -12.57 -0.83
C ASP A 48 -13.18 -13.07 0.45
N ILE A 49 -12.52 -12.17 1.19
CA ILE A 49 -11.83 -12.41 2.46
C ILE A 49 -12.59 -11.75 3.61
N SER A 50 -12.83 -12.51 4.68
CA SER A 50 -13.45 -11.99 5.90
C SER A 50 -12.75 -12.46 7.18
N PRO A 51 -13.03 -11.83 8.33
CA PRO A 51 -12.52 -12.29 9.61
C PRO A 51 -12.94 -13.73 9.94
N CYS A 52 -14.10 -14.17 9.43
CA CYS A 52 -14.64 -15.50 9.67
C CYS A 52 -14.23 -16.52 8.58
N LYS A 53 -13.96 -16.05 7.35
CA LYS A 53 -13.65 -16.88 6.17
C LYS A 53 -12.32 -16.43 5.56
N TYR A 54 -11.34 -17.32 5.53
CA TYR A 54 -9.95 -17.00 5.17
C TYR A 54 -9.26 -16.03 6.13
N PHE A 55 -9.54 -16.15 7.44
CA PHE A 55 -9.00 -15.29 8.50
C PHE A 55 -7.47 -15.07 8.43
N ARG A 56 -6.70 -16.06 7.97
CA ARG A 56 -5.23 -15.96 7.81
C ARG A 56 -4.79 -14.98 6.72
N ARG A 57 -5.71 -14.55 5.86
CA ARG A 57 -5.49 -13.58 4.79
C ARG A 57 -6.17 -12.24 5.08
N TYR A 58 -6.95 -12.16 6.15
CA TYR A 58 -7.61 -10.94 6.57
C TYR A 58 -6.66 -10.14 7.46
N TYR A 59 -6.37 -8.91 7.07
CA TYR A 59 -5.62 -7.95 7.88
C TYR A 59 -6.53 -6.77 8.21
N PRO A 60 -6.66 -6.39 9.50
CA PRO A 60 -7.51 -5.28 9.89
C PRO A 60 -6.97 -3.93 9.41
N ASN A 61 -7.78 -2.87 9.44
CA ASN A 61 -7.34 -1.53 9.06
C ASN A 61 -6.14 -1.08 9.89
N SER A 62 -6.15 -1.39 11.20
CA SER A 62 -5.07 -1.05 12.13
C SER A 62 -3.71 -1.58 11.66
N PHE A 63 -3.68 -2.78 11.08
CA PHE A 63 -2.45 -3.37 10.54
C PHE A 63 -1.86 -2.51 9.41
N TYR A 64 -2.70 -2.01 8.49
CA TYR A 64 -2.25 -1.15 7.40
C TYR A 64 -1.84 0.24 7.91
N LEU A 65 -2.55 0.79 8.88
CA LEU A 65 -2.20 2.06 9.52
C LEU A 65 -0.83 1.99 10.18
N ASP A 66 -0.60 0.97 11.02
CA ASP A 66 0.69 0.77 11.70
C ASP A 66 1.82 0.60 10.68
N LEU A 67 1.56 -0.12 9.58
CA LEU A 67 2.51 -0.31 8.51
C LEU A 67 2.84 1.01 7.78
N ILE A 68 1.84 1.82 7.43
CA ILE A 68 2.04 3.11 6.78
C ILE A 68 2.83 4.04 7.71
N ASP A 69 2.47 4.09 8.99
CA ASP A 69 3.12 4.94 9.99
C ASP A 69 4.60 4.55 10.16
N ALA A 70 4.88 3.26 10.36
CA ALA A 70 6.23 2.77 10.64
C ALA A 70 7.12 2.71 9.40
N ALA A 71 6.57 2.35 8.24
CA ALA A 71 7.34 2.19 7.01
C ALA A 71 7.46 3.52 6.26
N ILE A 72 6.32 4.15 5.95
CA ILE A 72 6.26 5.27 5.02
C ILE A 72 6.49 6.59 5.76
N LEU A 73 5.60 6.93 6.69
CA LEU A 73 5.55 8.27 7.27
C LEU A 73 6.71 8.56 8.24
N ALA A 74 7.30 7.52 8.85
CA ALA A 74 8.54 7.66 9.61
C ALA A 74 9.72 8.16 8.74
N ASN A 75 9.70 7.87 7.43
CA ASN A 75 10.78 8.22 6.50
C ASN A 75 10.43 9.40 5.60
N ASP A 76 9.17 9.52 5.19
CA ASP A 76 8.62 10.65 4.43
C ASP A 76 7.27 11.09 5.03
N PRO A 77 7.30 12.01 6.01
CA PRO A 77 6.08 12.52 6.65
C PRO A 77 5.13 13.26 5.70
N ASN A 78 5.61 13.65 4.51
CA ASN A 78 4.81 14.36 3.52
C ASN A 78 4.28 13.44 2.42
N ALA A 79 4.50 12.11 2.52
CA ALA A 79 4.02 11.16 1.54
C ALA A 79 2.50 11.24 1.38
N THR A 80 2.03 11.11 0.14
CA THR A 80 0.60 11.05 -0.18
C THR A 80 0.16 9.60 -0.29
N ILE A 81 -0.88 9.24 0.46
CA ILE A 81 -1.36 7.87 0.55
C ILE A 81 -2.73 7.74 -0.12
N THR A 82 -2.86 6.77 -1.03
CA THR A 82 -4.13 6.31 -1.58
C THR A 82 -4.40 4.87 -1.17
N ILE A 83 -5.52 4.64 -0.51
CA ILE A 83 -6.05 3.32 -0.16
C ILE A 83 -7.02 2.88 -1.25
N TYR A 84 -6.79 1.69 -1.81
CA TYR A 84 -7.70 1.02 -2.71
C TYR A 84 -8.30 -0.18 -1.99
N THR A 85 -9.62 -0.28 -1.98
CA THR A 85 -10.33 -1.39 -1.34
C THR A 85 -11.62 -1.74 -2.10
N GLU A 86 -12.21 -2.88 -1.76
CA GLU A 86 -13.49 -3.33 -2.32
C GLU A 86 -14.64 -2.77 -1.49
N ASP A 87 -15.83 -2.59 -2.09
CA ASP A 87 -17.00 -1.99 -1.42
C ASP A 87 -17.50 -2.83 -0.24
N GLU A 88 -17.33 -4.15 -0.32
CA GLU A 88 -17.71 -5.09 0.73
C GLU A 88 -16.60 -5.21 1.78
N ALA A 89 -16.61 -4.32 2.78
CA ALA A 89 -15.67 -4.32 3.90
C ALA A 89 -16.39 -4.55 5.25
N TYR A 90 -15.73 -5.32 6.13
CA TYR A 90 -16.18 -5.54 7.51
C TYR A 90 -15.81 -4.37 8.44
N GLU A 91 -14.81 -3.59 8.04
CA GLU A 91 -14.35 -2.40 8.75
C GLU A 91 -14.68 -1.15 7.93
N SER A 92 -14.98 -0.06 8.64
CA SER A 92 -15.25 1.23 8.01
C SER A 92 -13.98 1.78 7.37
N VAL A 93 -14.10 2.46 6.23
CA VAL A 93 -12.99 3.22 5.65
C VAL A 93 -12.68 4.52 6.40
N GLN A 94 -13.50 4.88 7.39
CA GLN A 94 -13.35 6.11 8.16
C GLN A 94 -11.98 6.21 8.84
N ASP A 95 -11.41 5.10 9.30
CA ASP A 95 -10.07 5.09 9.92
C ASP A 95 -8.99 5.65 8.98
N PHE A 96 -9.13 5.43 7.67
CA PHE A 96 -8.20 5.97 6.67
C PHE A 96 -8.50 7.44 6.35
N LEU A 97 -9.78 7.80 6.27
CA LEU A 97 -10.21 9.18 6.02
C LEU A 97 -9.80 10.12 7.17
N ASP A 98 -9.90 9.64 8.41
CA ASP A 98 -9.50 10.40 9.61
C ASP A 98 -8.00 10.68 9.64
N ARG A 99 -7.20 9.85 8.95
CA ARG A 99 -5.76 10.09 8.73
C ARG A 99 -5.48 11.01 7.52
N GLY A 100 -6.50 11.45 6.80
CA GLY A 100 -6.38 12.29 5.62
C GLY A 100 -5.97 11.55 4.34
N TYR A 101 -6.07 10.21 4.32
CA TYR A 101 -5.73 9.42 3.14
C TYR A 101 -6.85 9.49 2.09
N ARG A 102 -6.48 9.44 0.81
CA ARG A 102 -7.45 9.24 -0.27
C ARG A 102 -7.92 7.79 -0.22
N VAL A 103 -9.23 7.55 -0.31
CA VAL A 103 -9.79 6.19 -0.39
C VAL A 103 -10.55 6.01 -1.69
N VAL A 104 -10.28 4.91 -2.39
CA VAL A 104 -10.95 4.49 -3.62
C VAL A 104 -11.61 3.14 -3.37
N CYS A 105 -12.95 3.12 -3.38
CA CYS A 105 -13.76 1.91 -3.22
C CYS A 105 -14.39 1.50 -4.55
N GLY A 106 -14.51 0.20 -4.81
CA GLY A 106 -15.43 -0.30 -5.86
C GLY A 106 -15.00 -0.10 -7.31
N GLY A 107 -13.70 -0.02 -7.59
CA GLY A 107 -13.16 0.22 -8.94
C GLY A 107 -13.09 -1.02 -9.83
N ASN A 108 -13.01 -0.81 -11.16
CA ASN A 108 -12.64 -1.88 -12.08
C ASN A 108 -11.21 -2.35 -11.76
N VAL A 109 -11.03 -3.64 -11.49
CA VAL A 109 -9.75 -4.21 -11.06
C VAL A 109 -8.60 -3.88 -12.02
N HIS A 110 -8.82 -3.96 -13.34
CA HIS A 110 -7.77 -3.67 -14.33
C HIS A 110 -7.38 -2.19 -14.31
N GLN A 111 -8.35 -1.30 -14.14
CA GLN A 111 -8.09 0.14 -14.05
C GLN A 111 -7.33 0.48 -12.76
N VAL A 112 -7.73 -0.12 -11.64
CA VAL A 112 -7.08 0.07 -10.34
C VAL A 112 -5.62 -0.38 -10.40
N TRP A 113 -5.33 -1.56 -10.95
CA TRP A 113 -3.96 -2.04 -11.10
C TRP A 113 -3.13 -1.17 -12.04
N ALA A 114 -3.69 -0.72 -13.16
CA ALA A 114 -3.00 0.19 -14.07
C ALA A 114 -2.69 1.55 -13.42
N GLU A 115 -3.59 2.08 -12.59
CA GLU A 115 -3.37 3.30 -11.81
C GLU A 115 -2.25 3.11 -10.78
N MET A 116 -2.30 2.01 -10.02
CA MET A 116 -1.27 1.66 -9.03
C MET A 116 0.14 1.55 -9.64
N ASP A 117 0.24 0.91 -10.80
CA ASP A 117 1.51 0.65 -11.48
C ASP A 117 2.11 1.93 -12.10
N THR A 118 1.27 2.83 -12.62
CA THR A 118 1.75 3.99 -13.40
C THR A 118 1.90 5.27 -12.60
N GLN A 119 1.17 5.41 -11.49
CA GLN A 119 1.05 6.70 -10.78
C GLN A 119 1.75 6.74 -9.41
N TYR A 120 2.23 5.60 -8.90
CA TYR A 120 2.76 5.52 -7.54
C TYR A 120 4.22 5.09 -7.49
N ASP A 121 4.93 5.58 -6.48
CA ASP A 121 6.33 5.26 -6.20
C ASP A 121 6.44 4.04 -5.27
N VAL A 122 5.42 3.77 -4.45
CA VAL A 122 5.41 2.63 -3.53
C VAL A 122 4.08 1.92 -3.62
N LEU A 123 4.12 0.59 -3.70
CA LEU A 123 2.95 -0.26 -3.68
C LEU A 123 2.99 -1.20 -2.47
N ILE A 124 2.02 -1.03 -1.58
CA ILE A 124 1.77 -1.92 -0.46
C ILE A 124 0.60 -2.82 -0.84
N THR A 125 0.82 -4.13 -0.90
CA THR A 125 -0.22 -5.10 -1.19
C THR A 125 -0.07 -6.36 -0.34
N SER A 126 -1.14 -7.13 -0.19
CA SER A 126 -1.03 -8.45 0.44
C SER A 126 -0.38 -9.43 -0.55
N ALA A 127 0.49 -10.33 -0.07
CA ALA A 127 1.06 -11.37 -0.91
C ALA A 127 -0.06 -12.34 -1.33
N SER A 128 -0.55 -12.14 -2.53
CA SER A 128 -1.47 -13.05 -3.20
C SER A 128 -0.66 -13.96 -4.12
N THR A 129 -1.23 -15.09 -4.52
CA THR A 129 -0.71 -15.90 -5.64
C THR A 129 -0.57 -15.10 -6.94
N PHE A 130 -1.16 -13.91 -7.02
CA PHE A 130 -1.04 -12.95 -8.13
C PHE A 130 0.10 -11.93 -7.97
N SER A 131 0.78 -11.86 -6.82
CA SER A 131 1.81 -10.84 -6.52
C SER A 131 3.20 -11.17 -7.08
N CYS A 132 3.33 -12.16 -7.96
CA CYS A 132 4.59 -12.60 -8.58
C CYS A 132 4.74 -12.19 -10.05
N LEU A 133 3.95 -11.22 -10.53
CA LEU A 133 4.18 -10.62 -11.84
C LEU A 133 5.20 -9.49 -11.74
#